data_AF-A0AAD8I8Q4-F1
#
_entry.id   AF-A0AAD8I8Q4-F1
#
_cell.length_a   1.000
_cell.length_b   1.000
_cell.length_c   1.000
_cell.angle_alpha   90.00
_cell.angle_beta   90.00
_cell.angle_gamma   90.00
#
_symmetry.space_group_name_H-M   'P 1'
#
loop_
_entity.id
_entity.type
_entity.pdbx_description
1 polymer ?
#
loop_
_entity_poly.entity_id
_entity_poly.type
_entity_poly.pdbx_seq_one_letter_code
_entity_poly.pdbx_strand_id
1 'polypeptide(L)'
;MYLAPCSVCCSVGIDKQFLAAPVKSAVDKFQLLLEFLKVRGLVKQHLDSFNYFVRTGMKNIMRANKEIRSTVDKNVYLRYKSVRIALRCRLSDITYAAPIYVDIEYVIESTGKKSIATKSDVIIGKMPIMLRSCCCECPQDRGGYFIVKGTEKVILIQEQLSNNRIIIDTDKKGCVQTSVMSSTEARKSKTVIVTEKQKIYLSLNQFEKKVPIMVVMKAMGMESDQEVVQMLGRDRRCGALLFPSIEECASHHVHTKQVALEFLEGKVAKSRFYSASVEKEGRAMVILRDVFVANIPDYVGNKRLELSEQLLSLLFEDLVKTLNEEAVKEVDAFLNKPSRSRFDFSTSNIGQTYMSVLVVARLSFIGTLGMMTRIQPQFEKSRKVSGPRALQPSQWGMLCPCDTPEGEACGLVKNLALMTHVTTDQEEGPIISLCYCLGDEDLELLSAEELHAPNSYLIILNGLILGKHRRPKKFAQAMRKLGRAGKIVYIFVNEKQVNIIVSESSTELAVKLYRSEHDCLHQFFSIYFEYIYELVTSSENLHF
;
A
#
# COMPACT_ATOMS: atom_id res chain seq x y z
N MET A 1 23.59 -15.40 8.42
CA MET A 1 22.99 -16.64 8.94
C MET A 1 21.56 -16.68 8.39
N TYR A 2 21.38 -17.23 7.19
CA TYR A 2 20.11 -17.19 6.46
C TYR A 2 19.16 -18.25 7.03
N LEU A 3 18.00 -17.82 7.53
CA LEU A 3 16.92 -18.70 7.93
C LEU A 3 16.36 -19.41 6.69
N ALA A 4 16.46 -20.74 6.69
CA ALA A 4 15.88 -21.59 5.67
C ALA A 4 14.35 -21.38 5.60
N PRO A 5 13.75 -21.28 4.40
CA PRO A 5 12.31 -21.30 4.26
C PRO A 5 11.79 -22.69 4.70
N CYS A 6 10.78 -22.71 5.57
CA CYS A 6 10.12 -23.92 6.07
C CYS A 6 9.84 -24.92 4.93
N SER A 7 10.48 -26.08 5.02
CA SER A 7 10.36 -27.22 4.11
C SER A 7 9.13 -28.10 4.34
N VAL A 8 8.04 -27.54 4.90
CA VAL A 8 6.82 -28.30 5.24
C VAL A 8 5.58 -27.62 4.65
N CYS A 9 5.64 -27.34 3.35
CA CYS A 9 4.45 -27.33 2.51
C CYS A 9 4.65 -28.45 1.52
N CYS A 10 3.71 -29.40 1.44
CA CYS A 10 3.75 -30.55 0.53
C CYS A 10 4.46 -30.19 -0.78
N SER A 11 5.72 -30.63 -0.91
CA SER A 11 6.46 -30.53 -2.15
C SER A 11 5.82 -31.54 -3.10
N VAL A 12 4.74 -31.13 -3.76
CA VAL A 12 4.36 -31.73 -5.02
C VAL A 12 5.63 -31.66 -5.86
N GLY A 13 6.19 -32.81 -6.24
CA GLY A 13 7.41 -32.91 -7.01
C GLY A 13 7.20 -32.27 -8.37
N ILE A 14 7.40 -30.96 -8.45
CA ILE A 14 7.25 -30.20 -9.68
C ILE A 14 8.59 -30.29 -10.41
N ASP A 15 8.60 -30.98 -11.54
CA ASP A 15 9.75 -31.04 -12.41
C ASP A 15 9.96 -29.67 -13.08
N LYS A 16 10.88 -28.90 -12.51
CA LYS A 16 11.24 -27.57 -13.00
C LYS A 16 11.90 -27.61 -14.39
N GLN A 17 12.52 -28.74 -14.76
CA GLN A 17 13.15 -28.89 -16.08
C GLN A 17 12.09 -29.11 -17.16
N PHE A 18 11.06 -29.91 -16.85
CA PHE A 18 9.90 -30.10 -17.73
C PHE A 18 9.15 -28.78 -18.00
N LEU A 19 8.92 -27.96 -16.96
CA LEU A 19 8.22 -26.67 -17.09
C LEU A 19 9.03 -25.61 -17.85
N ALA A 20 10.36 -25.72 -17.87
CA ALA A 20 11.25 -24.81 -18.59
C ALA A 20 11.50 -25.24 -20.05
N ALA A 21 11.11 -26.46 -20.42
CA ALA A 21 11.28 -26.97 -21.76
C ALA A 21 10.36 -26.22 -22.75
N PRO A 22 10.81 -25.96 -23.99
CA PRO A 22 9.99 -25.33 -25.00
C PRO A 22 8.77 -26.20 -25.33
N VAL A 23 7.58 -25.61 -25.24
CA VAL A 23 6.31 -26.30 -25.51
C VAL A 23 6.14 -26.46 -27.02
N LYS A 24 5.94 -27.71 -27.48
CA LYS A 24 5.89 -28.06 -28.91
C LYS A 24 4.55 -27.71 -29.59
N SER A 25 3.43 -27.77 -28.86
CA SER A 25 2.08 -27.49 -29.37
C SER A 25 1.32 -26.48 -28.52
N ALA A 26 0.36 -25.76 -29.11
CA ALA A 26 -0.53 -24.85 -28.38
C ALA A 26 -1.43 -25.58 -27.35
N VAL A 27 -1.76 -26.85 -27.59
CA VAL A 27 -2.63 -27.67 -26.74
C VAL A 27 -1.96 -28.02 -25.40
N ASP A 28 -0.65 -28.25 -25.41
CA ASP A 28 0.11 -28.62 -24.22
C ASP A 28 0.21 -27.45 -23.20
N LYS A 29 -0.10 -26.22 -23.63
CA LYS A 29 -0.08 -25.03 -22.75
C LYS A 29 -1.18 -25.05 -21.69
N PHE A 30 -2.27 -25.79 -21.89
CA PHE A 30 -3.36 -25.87 -20.91
C PHE A 30 -2.97 -26.62 -19.64
N GLN A 31 -2.02 -27.56 -19.71
CA GLN A 31 -1.54 -28.31 -18.55
C GLN A 31 -0.90 -27.39 -17.50
N LEU A 32 -0.32 -26.26 -17.94
CA LEU A 32 0.29 -25.27 -17.07
C LEU A 32 -0.73 -24.52 -16.22
N LEU A 33 -1.97 -24.35 -16.68
CA LEU A 33 -3.04 -23.80 -15.85
C LEU A 33 -3.34 -24.72 -14.66
N LEU A 34 -3.39 -26.04 -14.91
CA LEU A 34 -3.61 -27.02 -13.84
C LEU A 34 -2.45 -27.02 -12.84
N GLU A 35 -1.21 -27.00 -13.32
CA GLU A 35 -0.03 -26.90 -12.43
C GLU A 35 0.00 -25.58 -11.65
N PHE A 36 -0.38 -24.47 -12.27
CA PHE A 36 -0.53 -23.19 -11.59
C PHE A 36 -1.57 -23.28 -10.47
N LEU A 37 -2.75 -23.85 -10.73
CA LEU A 37 -3.83 -23.99 -9.75
C LEU A 37 -3.50 -25.01 -8.65
N LYS A 38 -2.66 -26.03 -8.90
CA LYS A 38 -2.17 -26.93 -7.85
C LYS A 38 -1.31 -26.19 -6.82
N VAL A 39 -0.43 -25.29 -7.29
CA VAL A 39 0.49 -24.55 -6.40
C VAL A 39 -0.19 -23.34 -5.78
N ARG A 40 -0.88 -22.55 -6.59
CA ARG A 40 -1.46 -21.28 -6.20
C ARG A 40 -2.92 -21.39 -5.82
N GLY A 41 -3.73 -22.25 -6.43
CA GLY A 41 -5.16 -22.32 -6.14
C GLY A 41 -5.90 -20.99 -6.38
N LEU A 42 -7.21 -20.98 -6.11
CA LEU A 42 -8.08 -19.81 -6.36
C LEU A 42 -8.26 -18.90 -5.15
N VAL A 43 -8.06 -19.44 -3.95
CA VAL A 43 -8.35 -18.74 -2.67
C VAL A 43 -7.07 -18.32 -1.95
N LYS A 44 -5.90 -18.68 -2.50
CA LYS A 44 -4.62 -18.54 -1.80
C LYS A 44 -4.21 -17.10 -1.57
N GLN A 45 -4.70 -16.13 -2.35
CA GLN A 45 -4.50 -14.72 -2.04
C GLN A 45 -4.97 -14.34 -0.63
N HIS A 46 -6.10 -14.90 -0.15
CA HIS A 46 -6.58 -14.69 1.22
C HIS A 46 -5.74 -15.45 2.24
N LEU A 47 -5.31 -16.67 1.91
CA LEU A 47 -4.51 -17.50 2.80
C LEU A 47 -3.10 -16.94 2.98
N ASP A 48 -2.42 -16.59 1.90
CA ASP A 48 -1.07 -16.05 1.89
C ASP A 48 -1.04 -14.70 2.62
N SER A 49 -2.02 -13.81 2.38
CA SER A 49 -2.13 -12.55 3.11
C SER A 49 -2.36 -12.76 4.60
N PHE A 50 -3.32 -13.60 4.99
CA PHE A 50 -3.58 -13.89 6.41
C PHE A 50 -2.38 -14.55 7.11
N ASN A 51 -1.69 -15.46 6.41
CA ASN A 51 -0.49 -16.11 6.94
C ASN A 51 0.65 -15.11 7.16
N TYR A 52 0.83 -14.16 6.24
CA TYR A 52 1.82 -13.09 6.39
C TYR A 52 1.46 -12.16 7.56
N PHE A 53 0.19 -11.78 7.71
CA PHE A 53 -0.30 -11.00 8.86
C PHE A 53 0.10 -11.65 10.19
N VAL A 54 -0.24 -12.93 10.37
CA VAL A 54 0.00 -13.67 11.61
C VAL A 54 1.49 -13.83 11.91
N ARG A 55 2.32 -14.06 10.88
CA ARG A 55 3.75 -14.35 11.05
C ARG A 55 4.62 -13.10 11.20
N THR A 56 4.29 -12.06 10.46
CA THR A 56 5.11 -10.85 10.26
C THR A 56 4.36 -9.60 10.68
N GLY A 57 3.15 -9.37 10.13
CA GLY A 57 2.37 -8.14 10.37
C GLY A 57 2.14 -7.85 11.86
N MET A 58 1.64 -8.82 12.62
CA MET A 58 1.41 -8.67 14.06
C MET A 58 2.67 -8.32 14.85
N LYS A 59 3.82 -8.89 14.46
CA LYS A 59 5.10 -8.61 15.12
C LYS A 59 5.56 -7.19 14.83
N ASN A 60 5.37 -6.70 13.61
CA ASN A 60 5.72 -5.34 13.23
C ASN A 60 4.87 -4.32 14.01
N ILE A 61 3.56 -4.55 14.13
CA ILE A 61 2.65 -3.71 14.92
C ILE A 61 3.06 -3.68 16.40
N MET A 62 3.38 -4.83 16.99
CA MET A 62 3.83 -4.89 18.38
C MET A 62 5.22 -4.26 18.58
N ARG A 63 6.12 -4.32 17.59
CA ARG A 63 7.43 -3.65 17.64
C ARG A 63 7.29 -2.13 17.59
N ALA A 64 6.35 -1.62 16.78
CA ALA A 64 6.05 -0.19 16.71
C ALA A 64 5.51 0.32 18.06
N ASN A 65 4.64 -0.46 18.70
CA ASN A 65 4.02 -0.14 19.99
C ASN A 65 4.68 -0.86 21.19
N LYS A 66 6.01 -1.07 21.14
CA LYS A 66 6.73 -1.97 22.07
C LYS A 66 6.68 -1.59 23.53
N GLU A 67 6.51 -0.31 23.86
CA GLU A 67 6.66 0.19 25.21
C GLU A 67 5.56 1.21 25.55
N ILE A 68 4.93 0.97 26.70
CA ILE A 68 3.90 1.80 27.29
C ILE A 68 4.48 2.40 28.57
N ARG A 69 4.29 3.70 28.79
CA ARG A 69 4.75 4.41 30.00
C ARG A 69 3.58 5.11 30.67
N SER A 70 3.61 5.15 32.01
CA SER A 70 2.66 5.94 32.80
C SER A 70 2.85 7.45 32.56
N THR A 71 1.77 8.21 32.64
CA THR A 71 1.84 9.68 32.56
C THR A 71 2.27 10.32 33.88
N VAL A 72 2.01 9.63 35.00
CA VAL A 72 2.34 10.09 36.37
C VAL A 72 3.81 9.82 36.72
N ASP A 73 4.30 8.59 36.49
CA ASP A 73 5.71 8.23 36.71
C ASP A 73 6.30 7.55 35.48
N LYS A 74 7.16 8.28 34.76
CA LYS A 74 7.84 7.81 33.54
C LYS A 74 8.74 6.59 33.76
N ASN A 75 9.09 6.26 35.01
CA ASN A 75 9.89 5.07 35.33
C ASN A 75 9.05 3.80 35.40
N VAL A 76 7.72 3.90 35.46
CA VAL A 76 6.81 2.76 35.40
C VAL A 76 6.46 2.53 33.93
N TYR A 77 6.91 1.39 33.42
CA TYR A 77 6.67 0.99 32.04
C TYR A 77 6.27 -0.48 31.94
N LEU A 78 5.57 -0.77 30.84
CA LEU A 78 5.29 -2.12 30.36
C LEU A 78 5.87 -2.24 28.95
N ARG A 79 6.60 -3.33 28.70
CA ARG A 79 7.25 -3.60 27.43
C ARG A 79 6.83 -4.97 26.88
N TYR A 80 6.44 -5.00 25.62
CA TYR A 80 6.15 -6.23 24.88
C TYR A 80 7.44 -6.81 24.30
N LYS A 81 7.76 -8.06 24.65
CA LYS A 81 8.94 -8.79 24.14
C LYS A 81 8.62 -9.58 22.86
N SER A 82 7.53 -10.34 22.89
CA SER A 82 7.10 -11.19 21.78
C SER A 82 5.59 -11.36 21.75
N VAL A 83 5.05 -11.59 20.54
CA VAL A 83 3.65 -11.95 20.31
C VAL A 83 3.59 -13.25 19.50
N ARG A 84 2.69 -14.15 19.89
CA ARG A 84 2.45 -15.43 19.21
C ARG A 84 0.98 -15.82 19.28
N ILE A 85 0.47 -16.46 18.23
CA ILE A 85 -0.88 -17.05 18.22
C ILE A 85 -0.77 -18.56 18.44
N ALA A 86 -1.70 -19.13 19.20
CA ALA A 86 -1.80 -20.58 19.33
C ALA A 86 -2.04 -21.27 17.97
N LEU A 87 -1.23 -22.29 17.68
CA LEU A 87 -1.35 -23.13 16.48
C LEU A 87 -2.52 -24.12 16.54
N ARG A 88 -3.23 -24.21 17.67
CA ARG A 88 -4.41 -25.06 17.83
C ARG A 88 -5.62 -24.19 18.14
N CYS A 89 -6.53 -24.10 17.18
CA CYS A 89 -7.81 -23.46 17.37
C CYS A 89 -8.75 -24.35 18.18
N ARG A 90 -9.58 -23.75 19.02
CA ARG A 90 -10.71 -24.43 19.70
C ARG A 90 -11.99 -23.69 19.33
N LEU A 91 -13.04 -24.42 18.97
CA LEU A 91 -14.39 -23.87 18.90
C LEU A 91 -14.74 -23.34 20.29
N SER A 92 -14.74 -22.02 20.44
CA SER A 92 -15.09 -21.33 21.68
C SER A 92 -16.33 -20.52 21.37
N ASP A 93 -17.45 -20.84 22.02
CA ASP A 93 -18.71 -20.09 21.87
C ASP A 93 -19.08 -19.85 20.39
N ILE A 94 -19.05 -20.93 19.61
CA ILE A 94 -19.45 -20.97 18.19
C ILE A 94 -18.54 -20.14 17.24
N THR A 95 -17.45 -19.55 17.75
CA THR A 95 -16.47 -18.80 16.96
C THR A 95 -15.16 -19.59 16.85
N TYR A 96 -14.60 -19.65 15.65
CA TYR A 96 -13.33 -20.32 15.39
C TYR A 96 -12.18 -19.34 15.61
N ALA A 97 -11.61 -19.35 16.82
CA ALA A 97 -10.58 -18.42 17.24
C ALA A 97 -9.46 -19.10 18.02
N ALA A 98 -8.29 -18.47 18.03
CA ALA A 98 -7.12 -18.88 18.81
C ALA A 98 -6.69 -17.74 19.75
N PRO A 99 -6.25 -18.06 20.99
CA PRO A 99 -5.72 -17.06 21.90
C PRO A 99 -4.40 -16.46 21.39
N ILE A 100 -4.23 -15.16 21.62
CA ILE A 100 -3.02 -14.39 21.35
C ILE A 100 -2.22 -14.33 22.66
N TYR A 101 -1.01 -14.90 22.64
CA TYR A 101 -0.07 -14.89 23.76
C TYR A 101 0.99 -13.82 23.56
N VAL A 102 1.34 -13.15 24.64
CA VAL A 102 2.34 -12.09 24.67
C VAL A 102 3.24 -12.27 25.88
N ASP A 103 4.54 -12.05 25.66
CA ASP A 103 5.52 -12.00 26.73
C ASP A 103 5.75 -10.53 27.11
N ILE A 104 5.51 -10.20 28.38
CA ILE A 104 5.59 -8.83 28.90
C ILE A 104 6.69 -8.69 29.94
N GLU A 105 7.32 -7.53 29.94
CA GLU A 105 8.24 -7.06 30.96
C GLU A 105 7.67 -5.79 31.58
N TYR A 106 7.55 -5.76 32.89
CA TYR A 106 6.93 -4.64 33.59
C TYR A 106 7.59 -4.38 34.93
N VAL A 107 7.46 -3.14 35.40
CA VAL A 107 8.01 -2.72 36.69
C VAL A 107 6.98 -3.00 37.79
N ILE A 108 7.39 -3.77 38.80
CA ILE A 108 6.62 -3.98 40.03
C ILE A 108 7.23 -3.12 41.13
N GLU A 109 6.38 -2.37 41.83
CA GLU A 109 6.75 -1.69 43.07
C GLU A 109 6.24 -2.51 44.27
N SER A 110 7.16 -3.12 45.03
CA SER A 110 6.83 -3.71 46.33
C SER A 110 7.71 -3.08 47.41
N THR A 111 7.09 -2.57 48.48
CA THR A 111 7.80 -2.00 49.65
C THR A 111 8.83 -0.90 49.29
N GLY A 112 8.50 0.00 48.35
CA GLY A 112 9.34 1.14 47.98
C GLY A 112 10.59 0.80 47.14
N LYS A 113 10.79 -0.47 46.76
CA LYS A 113 11.79 -0.89 45.77
C LYS A 113 11.11 -1.25 44.44
N LYS A 114 11.61 -0.65 43.35
CA LYS A 114 11.20 -0.95 41.98
C LYS A 114 12.02 -2.14 41.46
N SER A 115 11.34 -3.20 41.06
CA SER A 115 11.94 -4.40 40.47
C SER A 115 11.33 -4.68 39.11
N ILE A 116 12.13 -5.14 38.15
CA ILE A 116 11.67 -5.52 36.83
C ILE A 116 11.23 -6.99 36.89
N ALA A 117 9.99 -7.27 36.50
CA ALA A 117 9.45 -8.62 36.39
C ALA A 117 9.17 -8.94 34.92
N THR A 118 9.28 -10.22 34.56
CA THR A 118 8.88 -10.72 33.24
C THR A 118 7.81 -11.79 33.44
N LYS A 119 6.72 -11.71 32.68
CA LYS A 119 5.65 -12.71 32.65
C LYS A 119 5.47 -13.18 31.21
N SER A 120 5.66 -14.46 30.99
CA SER A 120 5.46 -15.10 29.69
C SER A 120 4.03 -15.60 29.55
N ASP A 121 3.59 -15.78 28.30
CA ASP A 121 2.29 -16.39 27.96
C ASP A 121 1.05 -15.69 28.53
N VAL A 122 1.09 -14.36 28.57
CA VAL A 122 -0.09 -13.56 28.91
C VAL A 122 -1.05 -13.54 27.73
N ILE A 123 -2.31 -13.91 27.98
CA ILE A 123 -3.36 -13.86 26.96
C ILE A 123 -3.90 -12.43 26.91
N ILE A 124 -3.75 -11.76 25.77
CA ILE A 124 -4.26 -10.39 25.56
C ILE A 124 -5.59 -10.36 24.82
N GLY A 125 -5.97 -11.47 24.17
CA GLY A 125 -7.18 -11.53 23.36
C GLY A 125 -7.30 -12.84 22.59
N LYS A 126 -8.36 -12.95 21.79
CA LYS A 126 -8.60 -14.08 20.89
C LYS A 126 -8.72 -13.57 19.46
N MET A 127 -7.97 -14.18 18.54
CA MET A 127 -8.00 -13.86 17.12
C MET A 127 -8.85 -14.90 16.36
N PRO A 128 -9.87 -14.49 15.59
CA PRO A 128 -10.53 -15.39 14.64
C PRO A 128 -9.53 -15.92 13.62
N ILE A 129 -9.52 -17.24 13.39
CA ILE A 129 -8.56 -17.88 12.50
C ILE A 129 -9.24 -18.22 11.17
N MET A 130 -8.58 -17.87 10.07
CA MET A 130 -9.04 -18.24 8.74
C MET A 130 -8.84 -19.74 8.52
N LEU A 131 -9.87 -20.43 8.03
CA LEU A 131 -9.78 -21.86 7.75
C LEU A 131 -8.77 -22.14 6.63
N ARG A 132 -8.01 -23.23 6.78
CA ARG A 132 -6.93 -23.65 5.88
C ARG A 132 -5.70 -22.70 5.87
N SER A 133 -5.61 -21.81 6.85
CA SER A 133 -4.40 -21.01 7.11
C SER A 133 -3.31 -21.84 7.79
N CYS A 134 -2.13 -21.27 7.99
CA CYS A 134 -1.01 -21.98 8.64
C CYS A 134 -1.30 -22.40 10.10
N CYS A 135 -2.35 -21.84 10.73
CA CYS A 135 -2.77 -22.18 12.07
C CYS A 135 -3.88 -23.26 12.09
N CYS A 136 -4.40 -23.69 10.94
CA CYS A 136 -5.46 -24.68 10.83
C CYS A 136 -5.40 -25.41 9.48
N GLU A 137 -5.01 -26.68 9.50
CA GLU A 137 -5.05 -27.55 8.32
C GLU A 137 -6.23 -28.52 8.41
N CYS A 138 -7.38 -28.14 7.85
CA CYS A 138 -8.50 -29.06 7.59
C CYS A 138 -8.49 -29.47 6.11
N PRO A 139 -8.25 -30.75 5.77
CA PRO A 139 -8.09 -31.20 4.38
C PRO A 139 -9.35 -31.09 3.51
N GLN A 140 -10.55 -31.09 4.11
CA GLN A 140 -11.83 -31.17 3.41
C GLN A 140 -12.38 -29.79 3.00
N ASP A 141 -11.91 -28.71 3.63
CA ASP A 141 -12.48 -27.37 3.45
C ASP A 141 -11.76 -26.53 2.39
N ARG A 142 -12.53 -25.67 1.72
CA ARG A 142 -12.02 -24.79 0.65
C ARG A 142 -11.09 -23.70 1.20
N GLY A 143 -11.23 -23.36 2.48
CA GLY A 143 -10.45 -22.36 3.18
C GLY A 143 -10.77 -20.93 2.76
N GLY A 144 -10.11 -19.95 3.38
CA GLY A 144 -10.22 -18.54 2.98
C GLY A 144 -11.37 -17.75 3.61
N TYR A 145 -12.03 -18.32 4.62
CA TYR A 145 -13.12 -17.68 5.36
C TYR A 145 -13.01 -17.93 6.87
N PHE A 146 -13.75 -17.15 7.64
CA PHE A 146 -13.82 -17.20 9.10
C PHE A 146 -15.16 -17.76 9.56
N ILE A 147 -15.18 -18.39 10.73
CA ILE A 147 -16.42 -18.77 11.41
C ILE A 147 -16.56 -17.88 12.64
N VAL A 148 -17.57 -17.01 12.66
CA VAL A 148 -17.83 -16.07 13.75
C VAL A 148 -19.28 -16.20 14.18
N LYS A 149 -19.49 -16.51 15.47
CA LYS A 149 -20.82 -16.73 16.08
C LYS A 149 -21.68 -17.71 15.26
N GLY A 150 -21.08 -18.80 14.78
CA GLY A 150 -21.76 -19.83 13.98
C GLY A 150 -22.04 -19.47 12.53
N THR A 151 -21.68 -18.27 12.08
CA THR A 151 -21.82 -17.85 10.69
C THR A 151 -20.47 -17.86 9.98
N GLU A 152 -20.46 -18.39 8.76
CA GLU A 152 -19.30 -18.32 7.88
C GLU A 152 -19.22 -16.93 7.26
N LYS A 153 -18.02 -16.36 7.26
CA LYS A 153 -17.80 -14.95 6.95
C LYS A 153 -16.53 -14.77 6.12
N VAL A 154 -16.62 -14.08 4.98
CA VAL A 154 -15.49 -13.78 4.09
C VAL A 154 -15.20 -12.28 4.11
N ILE A 155 -13.92 -11.94 4.20
CA ILE A 155 -13.45 -10.58 3.97
C ILE A 155 -13.31 -10.41 2.45
N LEU A 156 -14.07 -9.48 1.88
CA LEU A 156 -13.96 -9.17 0.45
C LEU A 156 -12.69 -8.36 0.19
N ILE A 157 -12.14 -8.56 -1.00
CA ILE A 157 -11.01 -7.77 -1.49
C ILE A 157 -11.53 -6.36 -1.82
N GLN A 158 -10.85 -5.32 -1.36
CA GLN A 158 -11.26 -3.94 -1.61
C GLN A 158 -10.43 -3.29 -2.71
N GLU A 159 -11.07 -2.79 -3.77
CA GLU A 159 -10.40 -1.96 -4.78
C GLU A 159 -10.26 -0.53 -4.23
N GLN A 160 -9.02 -0.13 -3.96
CA GLN A 160 -8.64 1.24 -3.61
C GLN A 160 -7.97 1.93 -4.79
N LEU A 161 -8.07 3.26 -4.84
CA LEU A 161 -7.16 4.06 -5.65
C LEU A 161 -5.78 4.01 -5.01
N SER A 162 -4.72 3.94 -5.82
CA SER A 162 -3.37 4.00 -5.28
C SER A 162 -3.17 5.32 -4.55
N ASN A 163 -2.90 5.25 -3.25
CA ASN A 163 -2.37 6.38 -2.51
C ASN A 163 -0.99 6.74 -3.05
N ASN A 164 -0.52 7.91 -2.65
CA ASN A 164 0.74 8.49 -3.07
C ASN A 164 0.79 8.72 -4.60
N ARG A 165 -0.30 8.75 -5.37
CA ARG A 165 -0.22 8.96 -6.82
C ARG A 165 -0.50 10.41 -7.22
N ILE A 166 0.25 10.92 -8.22
CA ILE A 166 -0.07 12.18 -8.91
C ILE A 166 -1.23 11.96 -9.89
N ILE A 167 -2.37 12.60 -9.60
CA ILE A 167 -3.55 12.63 -10.44
C ILE A 167 -3.68 14.02 -11.05
N ILE A 168 -3.71 14.11 -12.38
CA ILE A 168 -3.91 15.35 -13.11
C ILE A 168 -5.34 15.35 -13.62
N ASP A 169 -6.13 16.31 -13.15
CA ASP A 169 -7.52 16.52 -13.54
C ASP A 169 -7.69 17.93 -14.11
N THR A 170 -8.72 18.11 -14.94
CA THR A 170 -9.14 19.43 -15.39
C THR A 170 -10.46 19.76 -14.71
N ASP A 171 -10.51 20.86 -13.96
CA ASP A 171 -11.75 21.33 -13.35
C ASP A 171 -12.77 21.76 -14.43
N LYS A 172 -14.05 21.87 -14.07
CA LYS A 172 -15.14 22.30 -14.98
C LYS A 172 -14.86 23.65 -15.66
N LYS A 173 -13.98 24.47 -15.07
CA LYS A 173 -13.54 25.77 -15.61
C LYS A 173 -12.39 25.69 -16.61
N GLY A 174 -11.90 24.49 -16.94
CA GLY A 174 -10.74 24.28 -17.80
C GLY A 174 -9.39 24.47 -17.11
N CYS A 175 -9.37 24.78 -15.81
CA CYS A 175 -8.12 24.88 -15.04
C CYS A 175 -7.56 23.49 -14.75
N VAL A 176 -6.28 23.29 -15.06
CA VAL A 176 -5.55 22.07 -14.71
C VAL A 176 -5.24 22.09 -13.22
N GLN A 177 -5.66 21.03 -12.53
CA GLN A 177 -5.35 20.76 -11.14
C GLN A 177 -4.61 19.43 -11.02
N THR A 178 -3.62 19.38 -10.16
CA THR A 178 -2.90 18.15 -9.84
C THR A 178 -3.12 17.84 -8.37
N SER A 179 -3.53 16.63 -8.04
CA SER A 179 -3.75 16.23 -6.65
C SER A 179 -3.01 14.93 -6.32
N VAL A 180 -2.48 14.88 -5.11
CA VAL A 180 -1.85 13.69 -4.53
C VAL A 180 -2.52 13.42 -3.19
N MET A 181 -3.02 12.21 -3.02
CA MET A 181 -3.49 11.69 -1.75
C MET A 181 -2.35 10.91 -1.11
N SER A 182 -1.59 11.53 -0.21
CA SER A 182 -0.54 10.82 0.51
C SER A 182 -1.10 10.01 1.67
N SER A 183 -0.59 8.79 1.82
CA SER A 183 -0.85 7.92 2.96
C SER A 183 0.48 7.38 3.46
N THR A 184 0.87 7.84 4.64
CA THR A 184 1.97 7.28 5.43
C THR A 184 1.41 6.55 6.64
N GLU A 185 2.22 5.76 7.35
CA GLU A 185 1.81 5.09 8.59
C GLU A 185 1.29 6.09 9.65
N ALA A 186 1.83 7.32 9.66
CA ALA A 186 1.48 8.33 10.65
C ALA A 186 0.30 9.23 10.23
N ARG A 187 0.13 9.52 8.93
CA ARG A 187 -0.83 10.53 8.46
C ARG A 187 -1.30 10.29 7.04
N LYS A 188 -2.58 10.61 6.80
CA LYS A 188 -3.15 10.80 5.48
C LYS A 188 -3.30 12.30 5.18
N SER A 189 -2.83 12.74 4.03
CA SER A 189 -2.92 14.13 3.59
C SER A 189 -3.28 14.22 2.12
N LYS A 190 -3.91 15.34 1.75
CA LYS A 190 -4.19 15.65 0.35
C LYS A 190 -3.51 16.95 -0.01
N THR A 191 -2.67 16.89 -1.04
CA THR A 191 -2.00 18.05 -1.62
C THR A 191 -2.58 18.34 -2.98
N VAL A 192 -2.90 19.61 -3.24
CA VAL A 192 -3.45 20.04 -4.52
C VAL A 192 -2.64 21.21 -5.06
N ILE A 193 -2.17 21.09 -6.30
CA ILE A 193 -1.53 22.16 -7.06
C ILE A 193 -2.54 22.62 -8.12
N VAL A 194 -2.86 23.91 -8.14
CA VAL A 194 -3.88 24.47 -9.05
C VAL A 194 -3.25 25.58 -9.87
N THR A 195 -3.57 25.61 -11.16
CA THR A 195 -3.22 26.73 -12.03
C THR A 195 -4.41 27.69 -12.12
N GLU A 196 -4.25 28.93 -11.64
CA GLU A 196 -5.26 29.99 -11.70
C GLU A 196 -4.67 31.23 -12.35
N LYS A 197 -5.34 31.80 -13.36
CA LYS A 197 -4.86 33.01 -14.08
C LYS A 197 -3.40 32.90 -14.54
N GLN A 198 -3.00 31.75 -15.07
CA GLN A 198 -1.61 31.43 -15.49
C GLN A 198 -0.57 31.40 -14.36
N LYS A 199 -0.99 31.41 -13.09
CA LYS A 199 -0.12 31.28 -11.93
C LYS A 199 -0.36 29.95 -11.22
N ILE A 200 0.68 29.40 -10.62
CA ILE A 200 0.64 28.09 -9.98
C ILE A 200 0.62 28.27 -8.47
N TYR A 201 -0.40 27.69 -7.83
CA TYR A 201 -0.58 27.75 -6.39
C TYR A 201 -0.65 26.37 -5.75
N LEU A 202 -0.08 26.26 -4.56
CA LEU A 202 -0.24 25.15 -3.64
C LEU A 202 -1.45 25.40 -2.73
N SER A 203 -2.37 24.43 -2.69
CA SER A 203 -3.54 24.42 -1.84
C SER A 203 -3.44 23.26 -0.85
N LEU A 204 -3.20 23.59 0.42
CA LEU A 204 -3.23 22.65 1.54
C LEU A 204 -4.28 23.08 2.55
N ASN A 205 -4.89 22.11 3.25
CA ASN A 205 -5.89 22.40 4.29
C ASN A 205 -5.30 23.17 5.49
N GLN A 206 -3.98 23.14 5.66
CA GLN A 206 -3.26 23.80 6.74
C GLN A 206 -3.02 25.29 6.49
N PHE A 207 -3.19 25.77 5.26
CA PHE A 207 -3.06 27.20 4.90
C PHE A 207 -4.45 27.80 4.66
N GLU A 208 -4.71 29.01 5.17
CA GLU A 208 -6.03 29.67 5.00
C GLU A 208 -6.28 30.10 3.55
N LYS A 209 -5.20 30.47 2.85
CA LYS A 209 -5.20 30.89 1.45
C LYS A 209 -4.22 30.06 0.66
N LYS A 210 -4.46 29.93 -0.64
CA LYS A 210 -3.54 29.29 -1.57
C LYS A 210 -2.20 30.02 -1.56
N VAL A 211 -1.12 29.26 -1.63
CA VAL A 211 0.25 29.75 -1.51
C VAL A 211 0.93 29.69 -2.89
N PRO A 212 1.62 30.75 -3.37
CA PRO A 212 2.35 30.69 -4.63
C PRO A 212 3.44 29.61 -4.60
N ILE A 213 3.57 28.81 -5.66
CA ILE A 213 4.51 27.68 -5.68
C ILE A 213 5.96 28.13 -5.52
N MET A 214 6.35 29.27 -6.09
CA MET A 214 7.72 29.80 -6.00
C MET A 214 8.15 30.09 -4.56
N VAL A 215 7.22 30.58 -3.73
CA VAL A 215 7.49 30.80 -2.30
C VAL A 215 7.76 29.49 -1.57
N VAL A 216 7.03 28.44 -1.92
CA VAL A 216 7.24 27.09 -1.36
C VAL A 216 8.61 26.55 -1.75
N MET A 217 9.01 26.68 -3.03
CA MET A 217 10.32 26.22 -3.50
C MET A 217 11.47 26.93 -2.78
N LYS A 218 11.38 28.25 -2.60
CA LYS A 218 12.37 29.03 -1.83
C LYS A 218 12.41 28.63 -0.36
N ALA A 219 11.24 28.40 0.27
CA ALA A 219 11.16 27.91 1.64
C ALA A 219 11.82 26.52 1.82
N MET A 220 11.77 25.67 0.79
CA MET A 220 12.40 24.35 0.79
C MET A 220 13.91 24.38 0.53
N GLY A 221 14.47 25.54 0.17
CA GLY A 221 15.91 25.74 -0.01
C GLY A 221 16.34 26.02 -1.45
N MET A 222 15.42 26.01 -2.42
CA MET A 222 15.72 26.42 -3.80
C MET A 222 15.59 27.94 -3.92
N GLU A 223 16.63 28.67 -3.48
CA GLU A 223 16.61 30.14 -3.47
C GLU A 223 16.75 30.73 -4.88
N SER A 224 17.50 30.06 -5.77
CA SER A 224 17.73 30.50 -7.14
C SER A 224 16.54 30.17 -8.04
N ASP A 225 15.96 31.19 -8.67
CA ASP A 225 14.86 31.00 -9.64
C ASP A 225 15.33 30.19 -10.86
N GLN A 226 16.61 30.31 -11.23
CA GLN A 226 17.21 29.54 -12.31
C GLN A 226 17.18 28.04 -12.01
N GLU A 227 17.48 27.65 -10.77
CA GLU A 227 17.49 26.25 -10.34
C GLU A 227 16.08 25.65 -10.42
N VAL A 228 15.06 26.41 -10.00
CA VAL A 228 13.65 25.99 -10.09
C VAL A 228 13.22 25.79 -11.54
N VAL A 229 13.59 26.69 -12.44
CA VAL A 229 13.28 26.54 -13.88
C VAL A 229 14.00 25.33 -14.47
N GLN A 230 15.28 25.14 -14.14
CA GLN A 230 16.06 23.99 -14.62
C GLN A 230 15.47 22.65 -14.11
N MET A 231 14.97 22.62 -12.87
CA MET A 231 14.31 21.43 -12.32
C MET A 231 12.99 21.07 -13.00
N LEU A 232 12.25 22.03 -13.56
CA LEU A 232 11.03 21.73 -14.31
C LEU A 232 11.31 21.11 -15.68
N GLY A 233 12.44 21.47 -16.29
CA GLY A 233 12.86 20.93 -17.58
C GLY A 233 13.54 21.96 -18.47
N ARG A 234 14.23 21.46 -19.49
CA ARG A 234 14.96 22.30 -20.45
C ARG A 234 14.10 22.99 -21.50
N ASP A 235 12.85 22.58 -21.64
CA ASP A 235 11.96 23.16 -22.64
C ASP A 235 11.64 24.62 -22.27
N ARG A 236 11.85 25.53 -23.22
CA ARG A 236 11.52 26.96 -23.07
C ARG A 236 10.06 27.17 -22.67
N ARG A 237 9.16 26.26 -23.07
CA ARG A 237 7.74 26.28 -22.68
C ARG A 237 7.55 26.16 -21.18
N CYS A 238 8.35 25.35 -20.49
CA CYS A 238 8.27 25.18 -19.04
C CYS A 238 8.63 26.47 -18.31
N GLY A 239 9.72 27.13 -18.73
CA GLY A 239 10.10 28.44 -18.20
C GLY A 239 9.04 29.51 -18.44
N ALA A 240 8.46 29.55 -19.65
CA ALA A 240 7.39 30.49 -19.99
C ALA A 240 6.13 30.31 -19.13
N LEU A 241 5.77 29.06 -18.79
CA LEU A 241 4.64 28.76 -17.91
C LEU A 241 4.89 29.20 -16.45
N LEU A 242 6.14 29.13 -15.99
CA LEU A 242 6.49 29.50 -14.62
C LEU A 242 6.66 31.02 -14.43
N PHE A 243 6.99 31.75 -15.50
CA PHE A 243 7.31 33.18 -15.46
C PHE A 243 6.30 34.06 -14.69
N PRO A 244 4.96 33.94 -14.89
CA PRO A 244 3.99 34.73 -14.12
C PRO A 244 4.01 34.44 -12.61
N SER A 245 4.43 33.23 -12.21
CA SER A 245 4.57 32.85 -10.80
C SER A 245 5.87 33.39 -10.19
N ILE A 246 6.94 33.54 -10.99
CA ILE A 246 8.19 34.18 -10.59
C ILE A 246 7.96 35.68 -10.36
N GLU A 247 7.27 36.35 -11.29
CA GLU A 247 6.93 37.76 -11.18
C GLU A 247 6.09 38.08 -9.93
N GLU A 248 5.13 37.20 -9.59
CA GLU A 248 4.35 37.31 -8.35
C GLU A 248 5.22 37.16 -7.11
N CYS A 249 6.17 36.22 -7.11
CA CYS A 249 7.11 36.01 -6.01
C CYS A 249 8.02 37.23 -5.80
N ALA A 250 8.54 37.79 -6.90
CA ALA A 250 9.35 39.01 -6.89
C ALA A 250 8.56 40.22 -6.38
N SER A 251 7.29 40.34 -6.77
CA SER A 251 6.39 41.40 -6.26
C SER A 251 6.20 41.34 -4.75
N HIS A 252 6.25 40.13 -4.17
CA HIS A 252 6.19 39.91 -2.71
C HIS A 252 7.55 40.06 -2.01
N HIS A 253 8.63 40.40 -2.72
CA HIS A 253 9.98 40.59 -2.18
C HIS A 253 10.53 39.34 -1.46
N VAL A 254 10.08 38.14 -1.89
CA VAL A 254 10.51 36.87 -1.31
C VAL A 254 11.70 36.33 -2.10
N HIS A 255 12.91 36.54 -1.57
CA HIS A 255 14.16 36.13 -2.23
C HIS A 255 14.92 35.04 -1.47
N THR A 256 14.92 35.06 -0.14
CA THR A 256 15.66 34.13 0.71
C THR A 256 14.74 33.10 1.36
N LYS A 257 15.31 31.98 1.80
CA LYS A 257 14.58 30.94 2.54
C LYS A 257 13.90 31.49 3.80
N GLN A 258 14.57 32.35 4.55
CA GLN A 258 14.04 32.92 5.80
C GLN A 258 12.80 33.77 5.54
N VAL A 259 12.86 34.69 4.57
CA VAL A 259 11.72 35.54 4.20
C VAL A 259 10.55 34.72 3.65
N ALA A 260 10.85 33.65 2.90
CA ALA A 260 9.83 32.73 2.43
C ALA A 260 9.09 32.04 3.59
N LEU A 261 9.82 31.61 4.63
CA LEU A 261 9.23 30.98 5.81
C LEU A 261 8.39 31.95 6.63
N GLU A 262 8.85 33.19 6.81
CA GLU A 262 8.07 34.25 7.47
C GLU A 262 6.76 34.54 6.72
N PHE A 263 6.81 34.60 5.39
CA PHE A 263 5.63 34.78 4.56
C PHE A 263 4.63 33.62 4.70
N LEU A 264 5.13 32.38 4.79
CA LEU A 264 4.29 31.19 4.99
C LEU A 264 3.67 31.14 6.38
N GLU A 265 4.44 31.49 7.43
CA GLU A 265 3.94 31.57 8.81
C GLU A 265 2.73 32.50 8.94
N GLY A 266 2.76 33.64 8.24
CA GLY A 266 1.63 34.58 8.18
C GLY A 266 0.36 34.02 7.51
N LYS A 267 0.47 32.91 6.78
CA LYS A 267 -0.64 32.24 6.07
C LYS A 267 -1.07 30.91 6.69
N VAL A 268 -0.36 30.44 7.73
CA VAL A 268 -0.73 29.21 8.45
C VAL A 268 -2.06 29.42 9.17
N ALA A 269 -3.01 28.53 8.96
CA ALA A 269 -4.29 28.57 9.65
C ALA A 269 -4.09 28.42 11.16
N LYS A 270 -4.83 29.20 11.95
CA LYS A 270 -4.80 29.12 13.43
C LYS A 270 -5.41 27.79 13.90
N SER A 271 -4.61 26.72 13.90
CA SER A 271 -5.02 25.40 14.40
C SER A 271 -4.60 25.21 15.86
N ARG A 272 -5.52 24.65 16.68
CA ARG A 272 -5.33 24.33 18.10
C ARG A 272 -4.51 23.04 18.37
N PHE A 273 -4.01 22.37 17.33
CA PHE A 273 -3.48 21.00 17.42
C PHE A 273 -1.95 20.85 17.26
N TYR A 274 -1.17 21.94 17.24
CA TYR A 274 0.30 21.83 17.28
C TYR A 274 0.79 21.93 18.72
N SER A 275 1.51 20.90 19.18
CA SER A 275 2.14 20.87 20.50
C SER A 275 3.23 21.94 20.62
N ALA A 276 3.46 22.44 21.84
CA ALA A 276 4.46 23.46 22.17
C ALA A 276 5.92 23.08 21.81
N SER A 277 6.19 21.84 21.38
CA SER A 277 7.50 21.37 20.93
C SER A 277 7.92 21.85 19.52
N VAL A 278 7.03 22.54 18.79
CA VAL A 278 7.21 22.98 17.39
C VAL A 278 7.90 24.35 17.26
N GLU A 279 8.18 25.05 18.37
CA GLU A 279 8.64 26.45 18.35
C GLU A 279 10.06 26.68 17.82
N LYS A 280 10.91 25.64 17.69
CA LYS A 280 12.29 25.82 17.19
C LYS A 280 12.44 25.73 15.66
N GLU A 281 11.55 25.05 14.95
CA GLU A 281 11.71 24.75 13.51
C GLU A 281 10.76 25.57 12.62
N GLY A 282 9.77 26.25 13.22
CA GLY A 282 8.70 26.96 12.51
C GLY A 282 7.59 26.02 12.04
N ARG A 283 6.33 26.38 12.28
CA ARG A 283 5.14 25.61 11.89
C ARG A 283 5.05 25.42 10.38
N ALA A 284 5.45 26.43 9.60
CA ALA A 284 5.45 26.37 8.14
C ALA A 284 6.41 25.29 7.61
N MET A 285 7.62 25.17 8.17
CA MET A 285 8.57 24.10 7.79
C MET A 285 8.03 22.72 8.12
N VAL A 286 7.41 22.55 9.29
CA VAL A 286 6.80 21.29 9.68
C VAL A 286 5.67 20.90 8.73
N ILE A 287 4.83 21.86 8.31
CA ILE A 287 3.79 21.61 7.30
C ILE A 287 4.43 21.20 5.97
N LEU A 288 5.47 21.89 5.51
CA LEU A 288 6.13 21.54 4.25
C LEU A 288 6.80 20.15 4.33
N ARG A 289 7.50 19.82 5.41
CA ARG A 289 8.13 18.51 5.59
C ARG A 289 7.11 17.39 5.73
N ASP A 290 6.16 17.54 6.65
CA ASP A 290 5.29 16.44 7.06
C ASP A 290 4.05 16.30 6.17
N VAL A 291 3.67 17.35 5.42
CA VAL A 291 2.50 17.35 4.53
C VAL A 291 2.90 17.45 3.08
N PHE A 292 3.84 18.33 2.69
CA PHE A 292 4.18 18.54 1.28
C PHE A 292 5.23 17.53 0.77
N VAL A 293 6.38 17.37 1.45
CA VAL A 293 7.43 16.37 1.09
C VAL A 293 6.94 14.94 1.28
N ALA A 294 6.15 14.68 2.33
CA ALA A 294 5.57 13.37 2.58
C ALA A 294 4.67 12.86 1.44
N ASN A 295 4.31 13.69 0.46
CA ASN A 295 3.71 13.25 -0.80
C ASN A 295 4.79 12.74 -1.76
N ILE A 296 5.54 11.72 -1.38
CA ILE A 296 6.42 11.06 -2.32
C ILE A 296 5.54 10.22 -3.27
N PRO A 297 5.59 10.47 -4.58
CA PRO A 297 4.54 10.00 -5.47
C PRO A 297 4.74 8.58 -6.01
N ASP A 298 4.08 7.55 -5.49
CA ASP A 298 3.96 6.19 -6.05
C ASP A 298 3.38 6.16 -7.48
N TYR A 299 4.24 5.87 -8.46
CA TYR A 299 3.89 5.82 -9.89
C TYR A 299 3.73 4.37 -10.36
N VAL A 300 2.79 3.64 -9.76
CA VAL A 300 2.39 2.32 -10.27
C VAL A 300 0.87 2.24 -10.34
N GLY A 301 0.33 1.18 -10.94
CA GLY A 301 -1.04 1.04 -11.47
C GLY A 301 -2.13 1.77 -10.66
N ASN A 302 -3.10 2.37 -11.37
CA ASN A 302 -4.08 3.30 -10.78
C ASN A 302 -4.89 2.74 -9.61
N LYS A 303 -4.96 1.42 -9.49
CA LYS A 303 -5.82 0.73 -8.54
C LYS A 303 -5.04 -0.35 -7.80
N ARG A 304 -5.21 -0.38 -6.48
CA ARG A 304 -4.63 -1.37 -5.57
C ARG A 304 -5.74 -2.21 -4.95
N LEU A 305 -5.40 -3.45 -4.61
CA LEU A 305 -6.33 -4.37 -3.96
C LEU A 305 -5.98 -4.57 -2.50
N GLU A 306 -6.74 -3.97 -1.61
CA GLU A 306 -6.61 -4.30 -0.20
C GLU A 306 -7.13 -5.70 0.08
N LEU A 307 -6.20 -6.56 0.51
CA LEU A 307 -6.50 -7.92 0.92
C LEU A 307 -6.91 -7.98 2.39
N SER A 308 -7.32 -9.18 2.83
CA SER A 308 -7.74 -9.43 4.21
C SER A 308 -6.67 -9.04 5.25
N GLU A 309 -5.39 -9.19 4.93
CA GLU A 309 -4.28 -8.78 5.79
C GLU A 309 -4.31 -7.30 6.15
N GLN A 310 -4.40 -6.42 5.17
CA GLN A 310 -4.20 -4.98 5.41
C GLN A 310 -5.34 -4.42 6.25
N LEU A 311 -6.57 -4.88 5.97
CA LEU A 311 -7.75 -4.58 6.77
C LEU A 311 -7.61 -5.09 8.21
N LEU A 312 -7.11 -6.32 8.39
CA LEU A 312 -6.88 -6.90 9.71
C LEU A 312 -5.72 -6.22 10.46
N SER A 313 -4.69 -5.78 9.74
CA SER A 313 -3.52 -5.09 10.31
C SER A 313 -3.91 -3.74 10.88
N LEU A 314 -4.64 -2.94 10.11
CA LEU A 314 -5.18 -1.65 10.59
C LEU A 314 -6.08 -1.83 11.80
N LEU A 315 -7.02 -2.79 11.76
CA LEU A 315 -7.90 -3.06 12.88
C LEU A 315 -7.12 -3.52 14.12
N PHE A 316 -6.15 -4.42 13.95
CA PHE A 316 -5.35 -4.93 15.06
C PHE A 316 -4.49 -3.83 15.68
N GLU A 317 -3.90 -2.96 14.86
CA GLU A 317 -3.14 -1.81 15.33
C GLU A 317 -4.00 -0.85 16.16
N ASP A 318 -5.19 -0.49 15.68
CA ASP A 318 -6.12 0.38 16.41
C ASP A 318 -6.58 -0.24 17.73
N LEU A 319 -6.86 -1.56 17.74
CA LEU A 319 -7.22 -2.28 18.95
C LEU A 319 -6.07 -2.33 19.96
N VAL A 320 -4.82 -2.55 19.51
CA VAL A 320 -3.65 -2.54 20.37
C VAL A 320 -3.40 -1.14 20.95
N LYS A 321 -3.55 -0.07 20.14
CA LYS A 321 -3.45 1.30 20.64
C LYS A 321 -4.51 1.61 21.70
N THR A 322 -5.75 1.21 21.45
CA THR A 322 -6.86 1.39 22.40
C THR A 322 -6.59 0.62 23.71
N LEU A 323 -6.17 -0.65 23.60
CA LEU A 323 -5.74 -1.48 24.74
C LEU A 323 -4.63 -0.80 25.55
N ASN A 324 -3.63 -0.23 24.88
CA ASN A 324 -2.53 0.46 25.53
C ASN A 324 -3.00 1.73 26.26
N GLU A 325 -3.89 2.51 25.64
CA GLU A 325 -4.47 3.72 26.26
C GLU A 325 -5.29 3.39 27.51
N GLU A 326 -6.08 2.32 27.47
CA GLU A 326 -6.84 1.84 28.63
C GLU A 326 -5.92 1.34 29.74
N ALA A 327 -4.88 0.59 29.40
CA ALA A 327 -3.89 0.12 30.37
C ALA A 327 -3.17 1.30 31.07
N VAL A 328 -2.80 2.36 30.33
CA VAL A 328 -2.21 3.57 30.93
C VAL A 328 -3.18 4.22 31.91
N LYS A 329 -4.45 4.37 31.53
CA LYS A 329 -5.48 4.97 32.40
C LYS A 329 -5.66 4.17 33.69
N GLU A 330 -5.68 2.84 33.63
CA GLU A 330 -5.80 2.00 34.82
C GLU A 330 -4.57 2.11 35.73
N VAL A 331 -3.36 2.11 35.17
CA VAL A 331 -2.11 2.30 35.92
C VAL A 331 -2.07 3.67 36.60
N ASP A 332 -2.40 4.73 35.86
CA ASP A 332 -2.40 6.09 36.39
C ASP A 332 -3.47 6.27 37.48
N ALA A 333 -4.65 5.67 37.30
CA ALA A 333 -5.70 5.65 38.32
C ALA A 333 -5.28 4.89 39.58
N PHE A 334 -4.47 3.84 39.44
CA PHE A 334 -3.93 3.10 40.57
C PHE A 334 -2.82 3.87 41.30
N LEU A 335 -1.90 4.52 40.56
CA LEU A 335 -0.83 5.34 41.13
C LEU A 335 -1.39 6.55 41.92
N ASN A 336 -2.56 7.06 41.53
CA ASN A 336 -3.24 8.16 42.22
C ASN A 336 -4.00 7.73 43.49
N LYS A 337 -4.09 6.43 43.83
CA LYS A 337 -4.77 5.96 45.06
C LYS A 337 -3.83 6.01 46.28
N PRO A 338 -4.31 6.48 47.45
CA PRO A 338 -3.50 6.62 48.67
C PRO A 338 -3.18 5.30 49.39
N SER A 339 -3.86 4.19 49.07
CA SER A 339 -3.60 2.85 49.64
C SER A 339 -3.15 1.89 48.55
N ARG A 340 -1.92 1.38 48.68
CA ARG A 340 -1.22 0.57 47.67
C ARG A 340 -1.43 -0.92 47.94
N SER A 341 -2.39 -1.54 47.26
CA SER A 341 -2.50 -3.01 47.13
C SER A 341 -1.91 -3.48 45.80
N ARG A 342 -1.45 -4.72 45.72
CA ARG A 342 -0.75 -5.29 44.56
C ARG A 342 -1.55 -5.12 43.25
N PHE A 343 -0.95 -4.49 42.24
CA PHE A 343 -1.54 -4.30 40.91
C PHE A 343 -1.24 -5.53 40.02
N ASP A 344 -2.27 -6.19 39.49
CA ASP A 344 -2.15 -7.35 38.60
C ASP A 344 -2.81 -7.04 37.25
N PHE A 345 -2.05 -7.20 36.16
CA PHE A 345 -2.40 -6.74 34.81
C PHE A 345 -3.38 -7.68 34.08
N SER A 346 -3.79 -8.80 34.68
CA SER A 346 -4.48 -9.91 33.98
C SER A 346 -6.01 -9.85 33.93
N THR A 347 -6.66 -8.73 34.28
CA THR A 347 -8.13 -8.66 34.44
C THR A 347 -8.85 -7.54 33.70
N SER A 348 -8.27 -6.98 32.63
CA SER A 348 -8.99 -6.05 31.74
C SER A 348 -9.72 -6.80 30.62
N ASN A 349 -11.06 -6.81 30.67
CA ASN A 349 -11.92 -7.30 29.59
C ASN A 349 -12.10 -6.19 28.55
N ILE A 350 -11.45 -6.33 27.39
CA ILE A 350 -11.44 -5.30 26.34
C ILE A 350 -12.29 -5.74 25.15
N GLY A 351 -13.10 -4.79 24.68
CA GLY A 351 -14.34 -5.00 23.91
C GLY A 351 -14.20 -5.51 22.49
N GLN A 352 -15.29 -6.11 22.00
CA GLN A 352 -15.46 -6.57 20.62
C GLN A 352 -15.86 -5.40 19.71
N THR A 353 -14.99 -5.02 18.77
CA THR A 353 -15.34 -4.13 17.66
C THR A 353 -15.66 -4.95 16.41
N TYR A 354 -16.79 -4.66 15.77
CA TYR A 354 -17.31 -5.43 14.63
C TYR A 354 -16.67 -4.99 13.32
N MET A 355 -15.93 -5.89 12.68
CA MET A 355 -15.47 -5.76 11.29
C MET A 355 -16.66 -5.86 10.31
N SER A 356 -16.62 -5.09 9.23
CA SER A 356 -17.54 -5.23 8.09
C SER A 356 -17.26 -6.55 7.35
N VAL A 357 -17.83 -7.65 7.83
CA VAL A 357 -17.66 -8.97 7.20
C VAL A 357 -18.99 -9.47 6.68
N LEU A 358 -19.01 -9.88 5.41
CA LEU A 358 -20.20 -10.43 4.76
C LEU A 358 -20.34 -11.92 5.09
N VAL A 359 -21.58 -12.33 5.31
CA VAL A 359 -21.95 -13.74 5.50
C VAL A 359 -21.72 -14.47 4.18
N VAL A 360 -21.02 -15.60 4.22
CA VAL A 360 -20.83 -16.47 3.06
C VAL A 360 -22.16 -17.12 2.71
N ALA A 361 -22.64 -16.87 1.50
CA ALA A 361 -23.81 -17.55 0.97
C ALA A 361 -23.40 -18.96 0.51
N ARG A 362 -23.83 -19.99 1.25
CA ARG A 362 -23.75 -21.41 0.82
C ARG A 362 -24.94 -21.79 -0.08
N LEU A 363 -25.21 -20.99 -1.12
CA LEU A 363 -26.27 -21.32 -2.08
C LEU A 363 -25.82 -22.43 -3.05
N SER A 364 -24.56 -22.36 -3.49
CA SER A 364 -23.94 -23.37 -4.35
C SER A 364 -22.41 -23.33 -4.20
N PHE A 365 -21.73 -24.39 -4.65
CA PHE A 365 -20.26 -24.44 -4.65
C PHE A 365 -19.66 -23.24 -5.39
N ILE A 366 -20.19 -22.93 -6.57
CA ILE A 366 -19.74 -21.79 -7.39
C ILE A 366 -20.06 -20.47 -6.72
N GLY A 367 -21.21 -20.33 -6.06
CA GLY A 367 -21.56 -19.13 -5.30
C GLY A 367 -20.55 -18.83 -4.18
N THR A 368 -20.15 -19.85 -3.43
CA THR A 368 -19.13 -19.71 -2.38
C THR A 368 -17.76 -19.33 -2.97
N LEU A 369 -17.35 -19.94 -4.08
CA LEU A 369 -16.08 -19.63 -4.73
C LEU A 369 -16.07 -18.20 -5.30
N GLY A 370 -17.16 -17.79 -5.95
CA GLY A 370 -17.32 -16.44 -6.48
C GLY A 370 -17.23 -15.37 -5.39
N MET A 371 -17.74 -15.63 -4.18
CA MET A 371 -17.58 -14.70 -3.05
C MET A 371 -16.12 -14.55 -2.59
N MET A 372 -15.29 -15.59 -2.73
CA MET A 372 -13.88 -15.53 -2.33
C MET A 372 -13.00 -14.75 -3.31
N THR A 373 -13.37 -14.74 -4.59
CA THR A 373 -12.64 -14.04 -5.66
C THR A 373 -13.18 -12.64 -5.94
N ARG A 374 -14.21 -12.21 -5.20
CA ARG A 374 -14.92 -10.96 -5.42
C ARG A 374 -14.15 -9.76 -4.88
N ILE A 375 -14.10 -8.73 -5.72
CA ILE A 375 -13.54 -7.42 -5.45
C ILE A 375 -14.69 -6.42 -5.35
N GLN A 376 -14.68 -5.65 -4.27
CA GLN A 376 -15.62 -4.56 -4.05
C GLN A 376 -14.88 -3.22 -4.06
N PRO A 377 -15.40 -2.20 -4.76
CA PRO A 377 -14.82 -0.89 -4.70
C PRO A 377 -15.17 -0.15 -3.41
N GLN A 378 -14.32 0.79 -3.02
CA GLN A 378 -14.57 1.64 -1.85
C GLN A 378 -15.53 2.81 -2.08
N PHE A 379 -15.87 3.14 -3.33
CA PHE A 379 -16.79 4.24 -3.59
C PHE A 379 -18.26 3.86 -3.35
N GLU A 380 -19.07 4.85 -2.98
CA GLU A 380 -20.50 4.68 -2.78
C GLU A 380 -21.20 4.25 -4.08
N LYS A 381 -21.98 3.16 -3.98
CA LYS A 381 -22.70 2.53 -5.11
C LYS A 381 -23.80 3.43 -5.70
N SER A 382 -24.26 4.42 -4.93
CA SER A 382 -25.38 5.30 -5.25
C SER A 382 -25.10 6.28 -6.39
N ARG A 383 -23.82 6.57 -6.71
CA ARG A 383 -23.48 7.50 -7.80
C ARG A 383 -23.58 6.79 -9.16
N LYS A 384 -24.48 7.30 -10.02
CA LYS A 384 -24.67 6.86 -11.41
C LYS A 384 -23.61 7.42 -12.36
N VAL A 385 -22.33 7.13 -12.11
CA VAL A 385 -21.23 7.51 -13.02
C VAL A 385 -20.89 6.32 -13.90
N SER A 386 -20.98 6.47 -15.22
CA SER A 386 -20.76 5.40 -16.20
C SER A 386 -19.28 5.01 -16.35
N GLY A 387 -18.36 5.97 -16.21
CA GLY A 387 -16.91 5.75 -16.36
C GLY A 387 -16.34 4.55 -15.58
N PRO A 388 -16.49 4.48 -14.23
CA PRO A 388 -15.96 3.37 -13.44
C PRO A 388 -16.71 2.04 -13.63
N ARG A 389 -17.94 2.10 -14.18
CA ARG A 389 -18.78 0.92 -14.48
C ARG A 389 -18.40 0.27 -15.80
N ALA A 390 -17.87 1.04 -16.74
CA ALA A 390 -17.44 0.53 -18.04
C ALA A 390 -16.26 -0.44 -17.87
N LEU A 391 -16.30 -1.56 -18.61
CA LEU A 391 -15.22 -2.52 -18.70
C LEU A 391 -14.00 -1.85 -19.37
N GLN A 392 -12.86 -1.86 -18.68
CA GLN A 392 -11.65 -1.22 -19.19
C GLN A 392 -10.74 -2.27 -19.83
N PRO A 393 -10.16 -2.01 -21.02
CA PRO A 393 -9.22 -2.94 -21.68
C PRO A 393 -7.99 -3.27 -20.83
N SER A 394 -7.62 -2.37 -19.93
CA SER A 394 -6.51 -2.57 -18.99
C SER A 394 -6.72 -3.72 -18.01
N GLN A 395 -7.95 -4.24 -17.88
CA GLN A 395 -8.28 -5.33 -16.94
C GLN A 395 -8.07 -6.74 -17.53
N TRP A 396 -7.61 -6.82 -18.79
CA TRP A 396 -7.44 -8.07 -19.52
C TRP A 396 -6.57 -9.09 -18.77
N GLY A 397 -7.07 -10.31 -18.66
CA GLY A 397 -6.38 -11.42 -17.99
C GLY A 397 -6.31 -11.31 -16.46
N MET A 398 -6.66 -10.17 -15.87
CA MET A 398 -6.64 -9.93 -14.43
C MET A 398 -8.02 -10.07 -13.80
N LEU A 399 -9.05 -9.55 -14.45
CA LEU A 399 -10.44 -9.56 -13.98
C LEU A 399 -11.34 -10.25 -15.01
N CYS A 400 -12.39 -10.89 -14.52
CA CYS A 400 -13.40 -11.49 -15.37
C CYS A 400 -14.22 -10.40 -16.09
N PRO A 401 -14.36 -10.45 -17.43
CA PRO A 401 -15.15 -9.46 -18.16
C PRO A 401 -16.66 -9.64 -17.97
N CYS A 402 -17.13 -10.84 -17.62
CA CYS A 402 -18.55 -11.18 -17.56
C CYS A 402 -19.12 -11.26 -16.13
N ASP A 403 -18.29 -11.61 -15.14
CA ASP A 403 -18.77 -11.90 -13.77
C ASP A 403 -18.90 -10.61 -12.94
N THR A 404 -19.99 -9.88 -13.20
CA THR A 404 -20.48 -8.74 -12.43
C THR A 404 -21.97 -8.95 -12.11
N PRO A 405 -22.44 -8.58 -10.92
CA PRO A 405 -23.88 -8.61 -10.64
C PRO A 405 -24.63 -7.57 -11.49
N GLU A 406 -25.88 -7.87 -11.81
CA GLU A 406 -26.80 -6.91 -12.44
C GLU A 406 -27.33 -5.89 -11.41
N GLY A 407 -27.87 -4.77 -11.91
CA GLY A 407 -28.45 -3.71 -11.07
C GLY A 407 -27.45 -2.65 -10.58
N GLU A 408 -27.65 -2.11 -9.38
CA GLU A 408 -26.87 -0.97 -8.85
C GLU A 408 -25.37 -1.27 -8.74
N ALA A 409 -25.00 -2.54 -8.54
CA ALA A 409 -23.62 -2.98 -8.40
C ALA A 409 -22.92 -3.30 -9.74
N CYS A 410 -23.63 -3.20 -10.87
CA CYS A 410 -23.10 -3.55 -12.19
C CYS A 410 -21.87 -2.71 -12.56
N GLY A 411 -20.80 -3.40 -12.98
CA GLY A 411 -19.51 -2.83 -13.35
C GLY A 411 -18.66 -2.35 -12.18
N LEU A 412 -19.21 -2.37 -10.96
CA LEU A 412 -18.53 -1.94 -9.74
C LEU A 412 -17.93 -3.14 -9.02
N VAL A 413 -18.76 -4.15 -8.76
CA VAL A 413 -18.33 -5.41 -8.16
C VAL A 413 -17.75 -6.29 -9.25
N LYS A 414 -16.51 -6.75 -9.06
CA LYS A 414 -15.74 -7.49 -10.06
C LYS A 414 -15.22 -8.78 -9.46
N ASN A 415 -14.86 -9.73 -10.32
CA ASN A 415 -14.23 -10.98 -9.89
C ASN A 415 -12.87 -11.14 -10.55
N LEU A 416 -11.93 -11.75 -9.81
CA LEU A 416 -10.61 -12.07 -10.32
C LEU A 416 -10.66 -13.18 -11.39
N ALA A 417 -9.78 -13.07 -12.38
CA ALA A 417 -9.56 -14.14 -13.35
C ALA A 417 -8.71 -15.27 -12.75
N LEU A 418 -8.75 -16.45 -13.39
CA LEU A 418 -8.18 -17.70 -12.85
C LEU A 418 -6.65 -17.67 -12.67
N MET A 419 -5.92 -17.01 -13.56
CA MET A 419 -4.44 -16.96 -13.54
C MET A 419 -3.89 -15.74 -12.82
N THR A 420 -4.77 -14.95 -12.22
CA THR A 420 -4.39 -13.72 -11.55
C THR A 420 -3.71 -14.04 -10.22
N HIS A 421 -2.65 -13.32 -9.93
CA HIS A 421 -1.91 -13.40 -8.68
C HIS A 421 -1.77 -12.00 -8.09
N VAL A 422 -2.08 -11.86 -6.81
CA VAL A 422 -1.87 -10.60 -6.09
C VAL A 422 -0.49 -10.62 -5.44
N THR A 423 0.32 -9.59 -5.68
CA THR A 423 1.66 -9.47 -5.08
C THR A 423 1.56 -9.22 -3.58
N THR A 424 2.57 -9.71 -2.85
CA THR A 424 2.76 -9.50 -1.42
C THR A 424 4.00 -8.64 -1.21
N ASP A 425 4.05 -7.86 -0.14
CA ASP A 425 5.17 -6.93 0.08
C ASP A 425 6.50 -7.66 0.14
N GLN A 426 7.52 -7.00 -0.41
CA GLN A 426 8.91 -7.41 -0.36
C GLN A 426 9.73 -6.24 0.20
N GLU A 427 10.91 -6.54 0.73
CA GLU A 427 11.82 -5.51 1.22
C GLU A 427 12.45 -4.76 0.04
N GLU A 428 12.38 -3.43 0.03
CA GLU A 428 12.89 -2.59 -1.06
C GLU A 428 14.43 -2.49 -1.09
N GLY A 429 15.09 -2.69 0.05
CA GLY A 429 16.54 -2.49 0.22
C GLY A 429 17.43 -3.26 -0.77
N PRO A 430 17.18 -4.56 -0.99
CA PRO A 430 17.88 -5.34 -2.02
C PRO A 430 17.70 -4.82 -3.44
N ILE A 431 16.56 -4.22 -3.80
CA ILE A 431 16.32 -3.63 -5.11
C ILE A 431 17.08 -2.33 -5.25
N ILE A 432 17.05 -1.47 -4.24
CA ILE A 432 17.82 -0.23 -4.21
C ILE A 432 19.31 -0.53 -4.42
N SER A 433 19.84 -1.51 -3.68
CA SER A 433 21.23 -1.97 -3.82
C SER A 433 21.54 -2.48 -5.23
N LEU A 434 20.57 -3.12 -5.88
CA LEU A 434 20.72 -3.64 -7.24
C LEU A 434 20.73 -2.53 -8.30
N CYS A 435 19.91 -1.49 -8.11
CA CYS A 435 19.94 -0.29 -8.95
C CYS A 435 21.34 0.34 -8.93
N TYR A 436 21.89 0.54 -7.72
CA TYR A 436 23.29 0.97 -7.48
C TYR A 436 24.31 0.11 -8.19
N CYS A 437 24.21 -1.21 -8.09
CA CYS A 437 25.14 -2.12 -8.78
C CYS A 437 25.04 -2.06 -10.32
N LEU A 438 23.89 -1.66 -10.88
CA LEU A 438 23.68 -1.56 -12.32
C LEU A 438 24.08 -0.20 -12.91
N GLY A 439 24.55 0.72 -12.05
CA GLY A 439 25.13 2.00 -12.44
C GLY A 439 24.09 3.11 -12.60
N ASP A 440 23.10 3.18 -11.72
CA ASP A 440 22.36 4.42 -11.53
C ASP A 440 23.25 5.51 -10.91
N GLU A 441 23.00 6.75 -11.33
CA GLU A 441 23.61 7.94 -10.78
C GLU A 441 22.69 8.48 -9.70
N ASP A 442 23.23 8.68 -8.49
CA ASP A 442 22.48 9.20 -7.35
C ASP A 442 22.02 10.64 -7.60
N LEU A 443 20.82 10.97 -7.13
CA LEU A 443 20.19 12.27 -7.35
C LEU A 443 20.98 13.40 -6.67
N GLU A 444 21.61 13.14 -5.53
CA GLU A 444 22.39 14.13 -4.77
C GLU A 444 23.63 14.62 -5.52
N LEU A 445 24.14 13.84 -6.48
CA LEU A 445 25.33 14.17 -7.27
C LEU A 445 24.99 14.95 -8.54
N LEU A 446 23.71 15.08 -8.88
CA LEU A 446 23.26 15.66 -10.13
C LEU A 446 22.82 17.11 -9.96
N SER A 447 23.22 17.95 -10.91
CA SER A 447 22.66 19.29 -11.03
C SER A 447 21.24 19.27 -11.59
N ALA A 448 20.46 20.34 -11.34
CA ALA A 448 19.11 20.49 -11.87
C ALA A 448 19.04 20.36 -13.40
N GLU A 449 20.07 20.85 -14.10
CA GLU A 449 20.16 20.74 -15.55
C GLU A 449 20.43 19.31 -16.01
N GLU A 450 21.26 18.56 -15.28
CA GLU A 450 21.59 17.18 -15.62
C GLU A 450 20.42 16.23 -15.41
N LEU A 451 19.48 16.55 -14.52
CA LEU A 451 18.27 15.75 -14.30
C LEU A 451 17.49 15.49 -15.60
N HIS A 452 17.42 16.51 -16.45
CA HIS A 452 16.74 16.47 -17.76
C HIS A 452 17.70 16.25 -18.93
N ALA A 453 18.87 15.64 -18.71
CA ALA A 453 19.82 15.31 -19.79
C ALA A 453 19.16 14.49 -20.92
N PRO A 454 19.49 14.76 -22.20
CA PRO A 454 18.90 13.99 -23.28
C PRO A 454 19.41 12.54 -23.16
N ASN A 455 18.58 11.59 -23.57
CA ASN A 455 18.90 10.15 -23.55
C ASN A 455 19.14 9.53 -22.17
N SER A 456 18.78 10.22 -21.09
CA SER A 456 18.87 9.68 -19.73
C SER A 456 17.50 9.69 -19.07
N TYR A 457 17.20 8.61 -18.35
CA TYR A 457 15.87 8.36 -17.81
C TYR A 457 15.95 8.33 -16.28
N LEU A 458 14.93 8.88 -15.64
CA LEU A 458 14.78 8.81 -14.19
C LEU A 458 14.36 7.40 -13.78
N ILE A 459 14.98 6.86 -12.73
CA ILE A 459 14.59 5.59 -12.13
C ILE A 459 13.66 5.90 -10.95
N ILE A 460 12.45 5.37 -11.02
CA ILE A 460 11.40 5.55 -10.02
C ILE A 460 11.10 4.19 -9.40
N LEU A 461 11.33 4.01 -8.10
CA LEU A 461 10.98 2.80 -7.33
C LEU A 461 9.80 3.08 -6.42
N ASN A 462 8.65 2.42 -6.63
CA ASN A 462 7.42 2.65 -5.83
C ASN A 462 7.10 4.15 -5.65
N GLY A 463 7.45 4.97 -6.66
CA GLY A 463 7.30 6.42 -6.65
C GLY A 463 8.45 7.29 -6.17
N LEU A 464 9.40 6.70 -5.46
CA LEU A 464 10.62 7.37 -5.07
C LEU A 464 11.52 7.51 -6.29
N ILE A 465 11.94 8.74 -6.59
CA ILE A 465 13.02 8.96 -7.56
C ILE A 465 14.30 8.51 -6.87
N LEU A 466 14.86 7.39 -7.32
CA LEU A 466 16.13 6.88 -6.80
C LEU A 466 17.32 7.59 -7.43
N GLY A 467 17.23 7.82 -8.74
CA GLY A 467 18.37 8.34 -9.48
C GLY A 467 18.11 8.31 -10.97
N LYS A 468 19.19 8.26 -11.73
CA LYS A 468 19.17 8.46 -13.17
C LYS A 468 20.04 7.45 -13.90
N HIS A 469 19.66 7.09 -15.12
CA HIS A 469 20.44 6.15 -15.91
C HIS A 469 20.47 6.51 -17.40
N ARG A 470 21.67 6.51 -17.99
CA ARG A 470 21.93 6.92 -19.40
C ARG A 470 21.53 5.89 -20.45
N ARG A 471 21.35 4.62 -20.08
CA ARG A 471 21.04 3.51 -21.01
C ARG A 471 19.82 2.71 -20.53
N PRO A 472 18.59 3.25 -20.63
CA PRO A 472 17.39 2.68 -20.02
C PRO A 472 17.08 1.26 -20.50
N LYS A 473 17.25 0.99 -21.80
CA LYS A 473 16.96 -0.33 -22.39
C LYS A 473 17.87 -1.43 -21.85
N LYS A 474 19.17 -1.13 -21.69
CA LYS A 474 20.15 -2.08 -21.12
C LYS A 474 19.88 -2.35 -19.65
N PHE A 475 19.58 -1.29 -18.87
CA PHE A 475 19.20 -1.40 -17.47
C PHE A 475 17.96 -2.30 -17.28
N ALA A 476 16.89 -2.00 -18.01
CA ALA A 476 15.65 -2.77 -17.92
C ALA A 476 15.84 -4.24 -18.35
N GLN A 477 16.66 -4.50 -19.38
CA GLN A 477 16.98 -5.87 -19.77
C GLN A 477 17.81 -6.61 -18.71
N ALA A 478 18.82 -5.96 -18.13
CA ALA A 478 19.64 -6.54 -17.07
C ALA A 478 18.80 -6.88 -15.84
N MET A 479 17.98 -5.95 -15.37
CA MET A 479 17.06 -6.19 -14.26
C MET A 479 16.05 -7.30 -14.55
N ARG A 480 15.46 -7.34 -15.76
CA ARG A 480 14.55 -8.45 -16.15
C ARG A 480 15.26 -9.80 -16.17
N LYS A 481 16.53 -9.85 -16.58
CA LYS A 481 17.33 -11.10 -16.53
C LYS A 481 17.57 -11.54 -15.10
N LEU A 482 17.93 -10.61 -14.22
CA LEU A 482 18.11 -10.87 -12.79
C LEU A 482 16.82 -11.32 -12.14
N GLY A 483 15.68 -10.73 -12.52
CA GLY A 483 14.41 -11.13 -11.96
C GLY A 483 13.91 -12.50 -12.38
N ARG A 484 14.29 -12.94 -13.58
CA ARG A 484 14.06 -14.32 -14.02
C ARG A 484 14.90 -15.35 -13.25
N ALA A 485 16.04 -14.94 -12.69
CA ALA A 485 16.88 -15.79 -11.85
C ALA A 485 16.38 -15.90 -10.39
N GLY A 486 15.22 -15.30 -10.06
CA GLY A 486 14.55 -15.47 -8.76
C GLY A 486 14.30 -14.19 -7.95
N LYS A 487 14.57 -13.00 -8.49
CA LYS A 487 14.35 -11.70 -7.83
C LYS A 487 13.27 -10.88 -8.55
N ILE A 488 11.99 -11.15 -8.28
CA ILE A 488 10.89 -10.60 -9.08
C ILE A 488 10.87 -9.06 -8.98
N VAL A 489 11.03 -8.37 -10.11
CA VAL A 489 10.88 -6.91 -10.21
C VAL A 489 10.04 -6.56 -11.44
N TYR A 490 8.96 -5.78 -11.26
CA TYR A 490 8.19 -5.25 -12.39
C TYR A 490 8.89 -4.02 -12.93
N ILE A 491 9.24 -4.03 -14.21
CA ILE A 491 10.01 -2.95 -14.83
C ILE A 491 9.40 -2.54 -16.14
N PHE A 492 8.99 -1.28 -16.17
CA PHE A 492 8.43 -0.61 -17.32
C PHE A 492 9.29 0.59 -17.71
N VAL A 493 9.56 0.74 -19.01
CA VAL A 493 10.28 1.90 -19.54
C VAL A 493 9.27 2.76 -20.26
N ASN A 494 9.05 3.97 -19.75
CA ASN A 494 8.14 4.93 -20.36
C ASN A 494 8.93 5.94 -21.21
N GLU A 495 8.86 5.77 -22.52
CA GLU A 495 9.55 6.68 -23.45
C GLU A 495 8.90 8.08 -23.51
N LYS A 496 7.59 8.19 -23.23
CA LYS A 496 6.88 9.49 -23.27
C LYS A 496 7.23 10.40 -22.09
N GLN A 497 7.43 9.80 -20.91
CA GLN A 497 7.76 10.53 -19.67
C GLN A 497 9.24 10.46 -19.31
N VAL A 498 10.06 9.79 -20.14
CA VAL A 498 11.51 9.67 -19.95
C VAL A 498 11.86 9.10 -18.56
N ASN A 499 11.13 8.06 -18.14
CA ASN A 499 11.35 7.39 -16.86
C ASN A 499 11.31 5.86 -16.97
N ILE A 500 11.98 5.21 -16.02
CA ILE A 500 11.97 3.77 -15.79
C ILE A 500 11.24 3.58 -14.48
N ILE A 501 10.11 2.90 -14.54
CA ILE A 501 9.31 2.57 -13.37
C ILE A 501 9.70 1.16 -12.95
N VAL A 502 10.17 1.09 -11.72
CA VAL A 502 10.46 -0.13 -10.99
C VAL A 502 9.38 -0.24 -9.93
N SER A 503 8.60 -1.32 -9.97
CA SER A 503 7.62 -1.61 -8.93
C SER A 503 7.93 -2.94 -8.27
N GLU A 504 7.84 -2.92 -6.95
CA GLU A 504 7.81 -4.09 -6.10
C GLU A 504 6.61 -4.06 -5.14
N SER A 505 5.67 -3.13 -5.33
CA SER A 505 4.62 -2.89 -4.35
C SER A 505 3.68 -4.09 -4.16
N SER A 506 3.27 -4.35 -2.92
CA SER A 506 2.19 -5.30 -2.63
C SER A 506 0.90 -4.90 -3.34
N THR A 507 0.00 -5.87 -3.47
CA THR A 507 -1.39 -5.69 -3.91
C THR A 507 -1.60 -5.37 -5.38
N GLU A 508 -0.58 -5.56 -6.21
CA GLU A 508 -0.70 -5.48 -7.66
C GLU A 508 -1.21 -6.79 -8.25
N LEU A 509 -1.99 -6.65 -9.31
CA LEU A 509 -2.49 -7.77 -10.09
C LEU A 509 -1.44 -8.17 -11.12
N ALA A 510 -1.03 -9.43 -11.04
CA ALA A 510 -0.07 -10.03 -11.96
C ALA A 510 -0.73 -11.17 -12.73
N VAL A 511 -0.43 -11.23 -14.03
CA VAL A 511 -0.81 -12.34 -14.91
C VAL A 511 0.46 -13.02 -15.39
N LYS A 512 0.49 -14.36 -15.33
CA LYS A 512 1.60 -15.12 -15.90
C LYS A 512 1.42 -15.26 -17.41
N LEU A 513 2.41 -14.78 -18.16
CA LEU A 513 2.44 -14.86 -19.62
C LEU A 513 3.65 -15.69 -20.10
N TYR A 514 3.49 -16.27 -21.28
CA TYR A 514 4.56 -16.97 -21.98
C TYR A 514 5.53 -15.98 -22.62
N ARG A 515 6.83 -16.29 -22.53
CA ARG A 515 7.84 -15.58 -23.30
C ARG A 515 7.98 -16.22 -24.67
N SER A 516 7.82 -15.42 -25.72
CA SER A 516 8.34 -15.75 -27.04
C SER A 516 9.79 -15.26 -27.12
N GLU A 517 10.70 -16.10 -27.63
CA GLU A 517 12.10 -15.69 -27.87
C GLU A 517 12.25 -14.84 -29.14
N HIS A 518 11.23 -14.84 -30.01
CA HIS A 518 11.13 -13.98 -31.17
C HIS A 518 10.11 -12.85 -30.94
N ASP A 519 10.41 -11.64 -31.43
CA ASP A 519 9.59 -10.41 -31.38
C ASP A 519 8.27 -10.48 -32.17
N CYS A 520 7.61 -11.64 -32.23
CA CYS A 520 6.33 -11.85 -32.93
C CYS A 520 5.09 -11.46 -32.11
N LEU A 521 5.25 -10.84 -30.92
CA LEU A 521 4.12 -10.44 -30.07
C LEU A 521 3.22 -9.41 -30.76
N HIS A 522 3.77 -8.55 -31.63
CA HIS A 522 2.97 -7.57 -32.37
C HIS A 522 1.94 -8.21 -33.32
N GLN A 523 2.20 -9.40 -33.88
CA GLN A 523 1.26 -10.09 -34.76
C GLN A 523 0.23 -10.93 -33.98
N PHE A 524 0.64 -11.58 -32.88
CA PHE A 524 -0.27 -12.43 -32.11
C PHE A 524 -1.33 -11.61 -31.35
N PHE A 525 -0.98 -10.42 -30.83
CA PHE A 525 -1.93 -9.56 -30.13
C PHE A 525 -2.92 -8.85 -31.07
N SER A 526 -2.52 -8.52 -32.31
CA SER A 526 -3.41 -7.89 -33.29
C SER A 526 -4.54 -8.82 -33.73
N ILE A 527 -4.22 -10.10 -33.95
CA ILE A 527 -5.20 -11.11 -34.39
C ILE A 527 -6.17 -11.47 -33.26
N TYR A 528 -5.70 -11.57 -32.01
CA TYR A 528 -6.57 -11.88 -30.87
C TYR A 528 -7.48 -10.70 -30.47
N PHE A 529 -7.01 -9.46 -30.64
CA PHE A 529 -7.86 -8.28 -30.44
C PHE A 529 -8.93 -8.14 -31.51
N GLU A 530 -8.62 -8.42 -32.78
CA GLU A 530 -9.64 -8.49 -33.85
C GLU A 530 -10.67 -9.59 -33.55
N TYR A 531 -10.23 -10.77 -33.09
CA TYR A 531 -11.14 -11.87 -32.78
C TYR A 531 -12.05 -11.59 -31.57
N ILE A 532 -11.53 -10.93 -30.53
CA ILE A 532 -12.36 -10.50 -29.38
C ILE A 532 -13.26 -9.34 -29.77
N TYR A 533 -12.79 -8.40 -30.60
CA TYR A 533 -13.61 -7.30 -31.10
C TYR A 533 -14.75 -7.83 -31.99
N GLU A 534 -14.49 -8.81 -32.85
CA GLU A 534 -15.52 -9.54 -33.62
C GLU A 534 -16.49 -10.31 -32.71
N LEU A 535 -16.02 -10.96 -31.65
CA LEU A 535 -16.90 -11.64 -30.67
C LEU A 535 -17.78 -10.68 -29.88
N VAL A 536 -17.26 -9.50 -29.52
CA VAL A 536 -18.02 -8.46 -28.81
C VAL A 536 -19.00 -7.76 -29.75
N THR A 537 -18.59 -7.45 -30.98
CA THR A 537 -19.47 -6.81 -31.99
C THR A 537 -20.48 -7.77 -32.63
N SER A 538 -20.18 -9.06 -32.72
CA SER A 538 -21.16 -10.08 -33.16
C SER A 538 -22.25 -10.34 -32.11
N SER A 539 -22.00 -10.03 -30.83
CA SER A 539 -23.02 -10.08 -29.78
C SER A 539 -24.05 -8.94 -29.86
N GLU A 540 -23.72 -7.82 -30.53
CA GLU A 540 -24.68 -6.73 -30.80
C GLU A 540 -25.65 -7.05 -31.96
N ASN A 541 -25.43 -8.15 -32.70
CA ASN A 541 -26.31 -8.61 -33.79
C ASN A 541 -27.31 -9.70 -33.38
N LEU A 542 -27.38 -10.07 -32.10
CA LEU A 542 -28.44 -10.91 -31.55
C LEU A 542 -29.40 -10.03 -30.75
N HIS A 543 -30.35 -9.46 -31.48
CA HIS A 543 -31.62 -8.86 -31.04
C HIS A 543 -31.88 -8.83 -29.53
N PHE A 544 -31.90 -7.61 -28.98
CA PHE A 544 -33.01 -7.09 -28.17
C PHE A 544 -33.14 -5.57 -28.36
#